data_AF-A0A957ZTL1-F1
#
_entry.id   AF-A0A957ZTL1-F1
#
_cell.length_a   1.000
_cell.length_b   1.000
_cell.length_c   1.000
_cell.angle_alpha   90.00
_cell.angle_beta   90.00
_cell.angle_gamma   90.00
#
_symmetry.space_group_name_H-M   'P 1'
#
loop_
_entity.id
_entity.type
_entity.pdbx_description
1 polymer ?
#
loop_
_entity_poly.entity_id
_entity_poly.type
_entity_poly.pdbx_seq_one_letter_code
_entity_poly.pdbx_strand_id
1 'polypeptide(L)'
;MSEERTRKLSIICSKGSLDMAYPALVLANAGRMMGIEVDLFFTFWGMDIITKSKVEHLKVVPVGNPAMHMPQMVGGFPGMTDLATSMMKKEIEKLDMPPVPEFLEMIHDAGAGIYACRMAADMMHLDEDDLV
;
A
#
# COMPACT_ATOMS: atom_id res chain seq x y z
N MET A 1 -33.98 11.27 17.19
CA MET A 1 -32.97 10.22 16.90
C MET A 1 -31.86 10.91 16.17
N SER A 2 -30.67 11.01 16.76
CA SER A 2 -29.52 11.65 16.13
C SER A 2 -29.25 10.95 14.81
N GLU A 3 -29.28 11.69 13.71
CA GLU A 3 -28.75 11.24 12.42
C GLU A 3 -27.31 10.76 12.67
N GLU A 4 -27.07 9.45 12.60
CA GLU A 4 -25.72 8.90 12.71
C GLU A 4 -24.94 9.40 11.50
N ARG A 5 -24.18 10.48 11.68
CA ARG A 5 -23.30 11.01 10.63
C ARG A 5 -22.40 9.88 10.17
N THR A 6 -22.53 9.49 8.90
CA THR A 6 -21.64 8.50 8.28
C THR A 6 -20.21 8.96 8.48
N ARG A 7 -19.43 8.13 9.17
CA ARG A 7 -18.01 8.44 9.43
C ARG A 7 -17.25 8.32 8.12
N LYS A 8 -16.32 9.25 7.89
CA LYS A 8 -15.44 9.26 6.73
C LYS A 8 -13.98 9.13 7.16
N LEU A 9 -13.19 8.41 6.38
CA LEU A 9 -11.76 8.20 6.59
C LEU A 9 -11.03 8.44 5.27
N SER A 10 -10.05 9.32 5.26
CA SER A 10 -9.17 9.53 4.11
C SER A 10 -7.75 9.10 4.46
N ILE A 11 -7.13 8.29 3.60
CA ILE A 11 -5.80 7.72 3.82
C ILE A 11 -4.87 8.19 2.71
N ILE A 12 -3.76 8.84 3.08
CA ILE A 12 -2.74 9.28 2.14
C ILE A 12 -1.67 8.20 2.03
N CYS A 13 -1.60 7.56 0.87
CA CYS A 13 -0.62 6.54 0.52
C CYS A 13 0.56 7.19 -0.21
N SER A 14 1.60 7.57 0.53
CA SER A 14 2.76 8.31 0.00
C SER A 14 4.04 7.48 -0.17
N LYS A 15 4.02 6.22 0.26
CA LYS A 15 5.16 5.29 0.24
C LYS A 15 4.80 4.06 -0.57
N GLY A 16 5.70 3.63 -1.46
CA GLY A 16 5.49 2.50 -2.37
C GLY A 16 6.14 1.19 -1.95
N SER A 17 6.73 1.09 -0.76
CA SER A 17 7.33 -0.16 -0.31
C SER A 17 6.26 -1.16 0.15
N LEU A 18 6.58 -2.46 0.07
CA LEU A 18 5.64 -3.53 0.42
C LEU A 18 5.14 -3.38 1.86
N ASP A 19 6.04 -3.05 2.79
CA ASP A 19 5.74 -2.86 4.20
C ASP A 19 4.84 -1.65 4.50
N MET A 20 4.83 -0.66 3.62
CA MET A 20 4.01 0.54 3.78
C MET A 20 2.67 0.46 3.07
N ALA A 21 2.51 -0.45 2.10
CA ALA A 21 1.24 -0.68 1.42
C ALA A 21 0.19 -1.30 2.36
N TYR A 22 0.55 -2.39 3.05
CA TYR A 22 -0.40 -3.16 3.87
C TYR A 22 -1.08 -2.35 4.98
N PRO A 23 -0.42 -1.47 5.75
CA PRO A 23 -1.09 -0.70 6.80
C PRO A 23 -2.27 0.13 6.28
N ALA A 24 -2.12 0.77 5.12
CA ALA A 24 -3.20 1.55 4.50
C ALA A 24 -4.36 0.66 4.04
N LEU A 25 -4.04 -0.46 3.38
CA LEU A 25 -5.05 -1.39 2.87
C LEU A 25 -5.82 -2.10 3.99
N VAL A 26 -5.12 -2.56 5.02
CA VAL A 26 -5.73 -3.19 6.20
C VAL A 26 -6.67 -2.21 6.91
N LEU A 27 -6.24 -0.96 7.10
CA LEU A 27 -7.07 0.06 7.72
C LEU A 27 -8.29 0.41 6.86
N ALA A 28 -8.12 0.51 5.55
CA ALA A 28 -9.22 0.77 4.62
C ALA A 28 -10.25 -0.35 4.65
N ASN A 29 -9.81 -1.61 4.55
CA ASN A 29 -10.68 -2.77 4.62
C ASN A 29 -11.44 -2.82 5.95
N ALA A 30 -10.75 -2.63 7.09
CA ALA A 30 -11.40 -2.56 8.39
C ALA A 30 -12.43 -1.41 8.48
N GLY A 31 -12.10 -0.24 7.93
CA GLY A 31 -13.02 0.90 7.85
C GLY A 31 -14.30 0.54 7.07
N ARG A 32 -14.14 -0.08 5.89
CA ARG A 32 -15.27 -0.53 5.06
C ARG A 32 -16.13 -1.57 5.78
N MET A 33 -15.53 -2.54 6.46
CA MET A 33 -16.23 -3.54 7.28
C MET A 33 -17.05 -2.92 8.41
N MET A 34 -16.63 -1.76 8.93
CA MET A 34 -17.35 -1.01 9.97
C MET A 34 -18.38 -0.01 9.40
N GLY A 35 -18.64 -0.03 8.09
CA GLY A 35 -19.57 0.90 7.44
C GLY A 35 -19.06 2.34 7.35
N ILE A 36 -17.76 2.57 7.49
CA ILE A 36 -17.11 3.88 7.33
C ILE A 36 -16.87 4.12 5.84
N GLU A 37 -17.18 5.31 5.33
CA GLU A 37 -16.76 5.73 3.99
C GLU A 37 -15.24 5.91 3.97
N VAL A 38 -14.53 5.21 3.08
CA VAL A 38 -13.06 5.25 3.03
C VAL A 38 -12.61 5.71 1.66
N ASP A 39 -11.69 6.66 1.63
CA ASP A 39 -10.97 7.09 0.44
C ASP A 39 -9.45 6.86 0.62
N LEU A 40 -8.82 6.21 -0.36
CA LEU A 40 -7.37 6.09 -0.46
C LEU A 40 -6.86 7.03 -1.56
N PHE A 41 -5.90 7.88 -1.19
CA PHE A 41 -5.25 8.82 -2.10
C PHE A 41 -3.77 8.45 -2.26
N PHE A 42 -3.40 7.97 -3.45
CA PHE A 42 -2.05 7.55 -3.80
C PHE A 42 -1.27 8.72 -4.42
N THR A 43 -0.07 8.97 -3.91
CA THR A 43 0.76 10.09 -4.34
C THR A 43 2.25 9.78 -4.20
N PHE A 44 3.10 10.49 -4.94
CA PHE A 44 4.55 10.28 -4.99
C PHE A 44 4.89 8.79 -5.13
N TRP A 45 5.77 8.26 -4.29
CA TRP A 45 6.19 6.85 -4.32
C TRP A 45 5.04 5.87 -4.07
N GLY A 46 3.95 6.31 -3.43
CA GLY A 46 2.75 5.47 -3.26
C GLY A 46 2.06 5.12 -4.57
N MET A 47 2.33 5.84 -5.66
CA MET A 47 1.84 5.48 -7.01
C MET A 47 2.28 4.07 -7.43
N ASP A 48 3.43 3.59 -6.95
CA ASP A 48 3.91 2.24 -7.25
C ASP A 48 2.94 1.15 -6.77
N ILE A 49 2.14 1.42 -5.73
CA ILE A 49 1.11 0.50 -5.22
C ILE A 49 -0.04 0.33 -6.22
N ILE A 50 -0.33 1.35 -7.04
CA ILE A 50 -1.43 1.32 -8.00
C ILE A 50 -0.96 1.29 -9.46
N THR A 51 0.33 1.04 -9.72
CA THR A 51 0.88 0.96 -11.08
C THR A 51 1.05 -0.50 -11.49
N LYS A 52 0.40 -0.93 -12.58
CA LYS A 52 0.38 -2.33 -13.07
C LYS A 52 1.79 -2.94 -13.20
N SER A 53 2.74 -2.18 -13.74
CA SER A 53 4.12 -2.65 -13.96
C SER A 53 4.96 -2.77 -12.68
N LYS A 54 4.47 -2.28 -11.54
CA LYS A 54 5.25 -2.19 -10.29
C LYS A 54 4.60 -2.91 -9.10
N VAL A 55 3.27 -2.96 -9.04
CA VAL A 55 2.52 -3.43 -7.87
C VAL A 55 2.86 -4.88 -7.44
N GLU A 56 3.24 -5.75 -8.36
CA GLU A 56 3.66 -7.12 -8.04
C GLU A 56 5.11 -7.23 -7.50
N HIS A 57 5.89 -6.17 -7.68
CA HIS A 57 7.33 -6.13 -7.44
C HIS A 57 7.74 -5.20 -6.30
N LEU A 58 6.79 -4.77 -5.47
CA LEU A 58 7.08 -3.97 -4.28
C LEU A 58 8.04 -4.72 -3.35
N LYS A 59 9.01 -3.97 -2.81
CA LYS A 59 10.07 -4.50 -1.95
C LYS A 59 10.05 -3.87 -0.57
N VAL A 60 10.66 -4.57 0.39
CA VAL A 60 11.01 -4.03 1.71
C VAL A 60 12.49 -3.65 1.67
N VAL A 61 12.82 -2.41 1.98
CA VAL A 61 14.20 -1.91 2.00
C VAL A 61 14.66 -1.77 3.46
N PRO A 62 15.62 -2.58 3.93
CA PRO A 62 16.12 -2.48 5.31
C PRO A 62 16.94 -1.21 5.57
N VAL A 63 17.62 -0.71 4.55
CA VAL A 63 18.44 0.50 4.65
C VAL A 63 17.55 1.71 4.88
N GLY A 64 17.87 2.51 5.89
CA GLY A 64 17.09 3.69 6.24
C GLY A 64 15.77 3.38 6.96
N ASN A 65 15.49 2.11 7.28
CA ASN A 65 14.35 1.71 8.10
C ASN A 65 14.79 1.43 9.56
N PRO A 66 14.67 2.38 10.49
CA PRO A 66 15.04 2.17 11.88
C PRO A 66 14.14 1.15 12.61
N ALA A 67 12.93 0.89 12.11
CA ALA A 67 11.98 -0.05 12.70
C ALA A 67 12.37 -1.53 12.48
N MET A 68 13.28 -1.81 11.55
CA MET A 68 13.80 -3.17 11.36
C MET A 68 14.82 -3.60 12.42
N HIS A 69 15.24 -2.68 13.31
CA HIS A 69 16.20 -2.95 14.39
C HIS A 69 17.49 -3.68 13.95
N MET A 70 17.86 -3.53 12.67
CA MET A 70 19.09 -4.08 12.13
C MET A 70 20.15 -2.98 12.02
N PRO A 71 21.44 -3.31 12.25
CA PRO A 71 22.52 -2.38 11.97
C PRO A 71 22.47 -1.94 10.50
N GLN A 72 22.54 -0.64 10.25
CA GLN A 72 22.39 -0.07 8.90
C GLN A 72 23.44 -0.61 7.92
N MET A 73 24.66 -0.88 8.39
CA MET A 73 25.71 -1.52 7.59
C MET A 73 25.29 -2.90 7.08
N VAL A 74 24.51 -3.64 7.87
CA VAL A 74 24.00 -4.96 7.47
C VAL A 74 22.89 -4.81 6.45
N GLY A 75 21.98 -3.84 6.63
CA GLY A 75 20.89 -3.59 5.67
C GLY A 75 21.37 -3.29 4.25
N GLY A 76 22.56 -2.69 4.11
CA GLY A 76 23.17 -2.33 2.83
C GLY A 76 23.86 -3.47 2.09
N PHE A 77 23.95 -4.67 2.66
CA PHE A 77 24.58 -5.80 1.96
C PHE A 77 23.77 -6.22 0.72
N PRO A 78 24.45 -6.60 -0.38
CA PRO A 78 23.78 -7.14 -1.56
C PRO A 78 22.85 -8.30 -1.20
N GLY A 79 21.60 -8.26 -1.68
CA GLY A 79 20.59 -9.29 -1.45
C GLY A 79 19.74 -9.12 -0.18
N MET A 80 20.09 -8.22 0.74
CA MET A 80 19.30 -8.02 1.97
C MET A 80 17.89 -7.48 1.74
N THR A 81 17.71 -6.68 0.68
CA THR A 81 16.37 -6.21 0.25
C THR A 81 15.49 -7.38 -0.20
N ASP A 82 16.03 -8.29 -1.00
CA ASP A 82 15.27 -9.45 -1.49
C ASP A 82 15.00 -10.44 -0.36
N LEU A 83 15.96 -10.63 0.56
CA LEU A 83 15.77 -11.43 1.78
C LEU A 83 14.63 -10.86 2.63
N ALA A 84 14.67 -9.56 2.97
CA ALA A 84 13.65 -8.91 3.77
C ALA A 84 12.28 -8.95 3.09
N THR A 85 12.24 -8.73 1.77
CA THR A 85 11.01 -8.84 0.97
C THR A 85 10.44 -10.26 1.00
N SER A 86 11.28 -11.28 0.83
CA SER A 86 10.86 -12.68 0.89
C SER A 86 10.37 -13.07 2.28
N MET A 87 11.03 -12.61 3.34
CA MET A 87 10.58 -12.81 4.72
C MET A 87 9.19 -12.19 4.93
N MET A 88 8.99 -10.94 4.50
CA MET A 88 7.69 -10.29 4.63
C MET A 88 6.59 -11.00 3.84
N LYS A 89 6.85 -11.37 2.57
CA LYS A 89 5.89 -12.14 1.75
C LYS A 89 5.49 -13.45 2.41
N LYS A 90 6.44 -14.17 3.03
CA LYS A 90 6.16 -15.40 3.78
C LYS A 90 5.28 -15.16 5.01
N GLU A 91 5.49 -14.08 5.75
CA GLU A 91 4.64 -13.75 6.89
C GLU A 91 3.22 -13.34 6.45
N ILE A 92 3.09 -12.60 5.35
CA ILE A 92 1.79 -12.27 4.74
C ILE A 92 1.03 -13.54 4.35
N GLU A 93 1.70 -14.47 3.67
CA GLU A 93 1.13 -15.76 3.26
C GLU A 93 0.70 -16.62 4.45
N LYS A 94 1.52 -16.67 5.53
CA LYS A 94 1.15 -17.38 6.76
C LYS A 94 -0.08 -16.81 7.46
N LEU A 95 -0.31 -15.50 7.32
CA LEU A 95 -1.47 -14.81 7.87
C LEU A 95 -2.68 -14.86 6.94
N ASP A 96 -2.59 -15.59 5.81
CA ASP A 96 -3.65 -15.71 4.79
C ASP A 96 -4.13 -14.34 4.29
N MET A 97 -3.19 -13.40 4.16
CA MET A 97 -3.48 -12.07 3.66
C MET A 97 -3.34 -12.02 2.13
N PRO A 98 -4.29 -11.39 1.41
CA PRO A 98 -4.22 -11.29 -0.03
C PRO A 98 -3.03 -10.43 -0.48
N PRO A 99 -2.45 -10.70 -1.66
CA PRO A 99 -1.43 -9.84 -2.27
C PRO A 99 -2.01 -8.46 -2.57
N VAL A 100 -1.13 -7.46 -2.70
CA VAL A 100 -1.51 -6.04 -2.85
C VAL A 100 -2.53 -5.78 -3.98
N PRO A 101 -2.38 -6.30 -5.22
CA PRO A 101 -3.37 -6.07 -6.28
C PRO A 101 -4.77 -6.59 -5.92
N GLU A 102 -4.84 -7.83 -5.43
CA GLU A 102 -6.09 -8.46 -5.00
C GLU A 102 -6.72 -7.69 -3.83
N PHE A 103 -5.88 -7.21 -2.91
CA PHE A 103 -6.36 -6.45 -1.77
C PHE A 103 -6.94 -5.08 -2.18
N LEU A 104 -6.34 -4.42 -3.18
CA LEU A 104 -6.89 -3.18 -3.77
C LEU A 104 -8.24 -3.44 -4.44
N GLU A 105 -8.36 -4.50 -5.22
CA GLU A 105 -9.62 -4.91 -5.87
C GLU A 105 -10.70 -5.19 -4.83
N MET A 106 -10.38 -5.95 -3.78
CA MET A 106 -11.31 -6.20 -2.67
C MET A 106 -11.80 -4.92 -1.98
N ILE A 107 -10.90 -3.97 -1.76
CA ILE A 107 -11.22 -2.69 -1.09
C ILE A 107 -12.09 -1.81 -2.01
N HIS A 108 -11.78 -1.80 -3.31
CA HIS A 108 -12.59 -1.12 -4.32
C HIS A 108 -14.00 -1.72 -4.40
N ASP A 109 -14.12 -3.04 -4.46
CA ASP A 109 -15.40 -3.76 -4.53
C ASP A 109 -16.21 -3.59 -3.25
N ALA A 110 -15.54 -3.44 -2.10
CA ALA A 110 -16.18 -3.04 -0.85
C ALA A 110 -16.69 -1.59 -0.89
N GLY A 111 -16.44 -0.82 -1.95
CA GLY A 111 -16.94 0.55 -2.16
C GLY A 111 -16.06 1.64 -1.56
N ALA A 112 -14.77 1.41 -1.39
CA ALA A 112 -13.82 2.48 -1.06
C ALA A 112 -13.47 3.31 -2.31
N GLY A 113 -13.29 4.62 -2.15
CA GLY A 113 -12.74 5.46 -3.20
C GLY A 113 -11.24 5.25 -3.35
N ILE A 114 -10.76 5.05 -4.57
CA ILE A 114 -9.33 4.93 -4.90
C ILE A 114 -8.98 6.07 -5.84
N TYR A 115 -8.03 6.91 -5.45
CA TYR A 115 -7.65 8.11 -6.18
C TYR A 115 -6.15 8.18 -6.43
N ALA A 116 -5.78 8.48 -7.67
CA ALA A 116 -4.42 8.79 -8.06
C ALA A 116 -4.18 10.31 -8.04
N CYS A 117 -3.05 10.74 -7.48
CA CYS A 117 -2.62 12.13 -7.54
C CYS A 117 -2.22 12.51 -8.97
N ARG A 118 -3.01 13.37 -9.63
CA ARG A 118 -2.74 13.81 -11.01
C ARG A 118 -1.32 14.33 -11.21
N MET A 119 -0.84 15.20 -10.33
CA MET A 119 0.51 15.74 -10.40
C MET A 119 1.58 14.64 -10.32
N ALA A 120 1.39 13.62 -9.46
CA ALA A 120 2.33 12.52 -9.35
C ALA A 120 2.32 11.63 -10.60
N ALA A 121 1.14 11.36 -11.16
CA ALA A 121 1.00 10.65 -12.43
C ALA A 121 1.73 11.38 -13.57
N ASP A 122 1.52 12.69 -13.71
CA ASP A 122 2.20 13.52 -14.72
C ASP A 122 3.73 13.49 -14.55
N MET A 123 4.24 13.60 -13.31
CA MET A 123 5.67 13.53 -13.01
C MET A 123 6.31 12.17 -13.32
N MET A 124 5.52 11.10 -13.20
CA MET A 124 5.97 9.73 -13.45
C MET A 124 5.66 9.24 -14.86
N HIS A 125 5.05 10.09 -15.70
CA HIS A 125 4.60 9.75 -17.05
C HIS A 125 3.67 8.54 -17.08
N LEU A 126 2.66 8.53 -16.19
CA LEU A 126 1.64 7.48 -16.10
C LEU A 126 0.30 8.00 -16.64
N ASP A 127 -0.38 7.16 -17.41
CA ASP A 127 -1.77 7.35 -17.84
C ASP A 127 -2.73 6.44 -17.05
N GLU A 128 -4.05 6.65 -17.19
CA GLU A 128 -5.06 5.83 -16.50
C GLU A 128 -4.92 4.34 -16.83
N ASP A 129 -4.53 4.01 -18.06
CA ASP A 129 -4.31 2.62 -18.50
C ASP A 129 -3.13 1.93 -17.80
N ASP A 130 -2.21 2.68 -17.21
CA ASP A 130 -1.08 2.14 -16.43
C ASP A 130 -1.48 1.76 -14.99
N LEU A 131 -2.66 2.20 -14.54
CA LEU A 131 -3.13 2.02 -13.17
C LEU A 131 -4.01 0.78 -13.03
N VAL A 132 -3.95 0.12 -11.86
CA VAL A 132 -4.83 -1.01 -11.49
C VAL A 132 -6.22 -0.54 -11.09
#